data_AF-A0A419GIU9-F1
#
_entry.id   AF-A0A419GIU9-F1
#
_cell.length_a   1.000
_cell.length_b   1.000
_cell.length_c   1.000
_cell.angle_alpha   90.00
_cell.angle_beta   90.00
_cell.angle_gamma   90.00
#
_symmetry.space_group_name_H-M   'P 1'
#
loop_
_entity.id
_entity.type
_entity.pdbx_description
1 polymer ?
#
loop_
_entity_poly.entity_id
_entity_poly.type
_entity_poly.pdbx_seq_one_letter_code
_entity_poly.pdbx_strand_id
1 'polypeptide(L)'
;MKLGEVLVKEGLITKEHLRLALERQVIFGGRIGTNIVELGILTEDEFTKFLSRYLKIPVAEPSQLANIDEETITSISKELAEKYKAIPFKKDKNRLHMAMLDPKDMKGVDEFRFISGFDIIPYAASELRILYALEKYYGIKRDLRYISIFDRIEEEKQVVVTDSEELKKIKQAFANVTEKEEIAGILISEAQKVVKRAALFVVKGSGISGWKAKGLTVEGVDISALSSGGASSIFNDVLVKKAYYRGPVLKTPGNEELIKMLSGTPQDSLTIPISIRERAVALLYADNGVGEVLDANVNYLNTLVSLASMAFEILILRKKIMDM
;
A
#
# COMPACT_ATOMS: atom_id res chain seq x y z
N MET A 1 8.22 -26.57 -14.32
CA MET A 1 7.50 -25.35 -14.73
C MET A 1 7.83 -24.25 -13.74
N LYS A 2 7.97 -23.01 -14.20
CA LYS A 2 8.15 -21.87 -13.31
C LYS A 2 6.81 -21.56 -12.62
N LEU A 3 6.85 -20.96 -11.43
CA LEU A 3 5.65 -20.68 -10.62
C LEU A 3 4.58 -19.91 -11.41
N GLY A 4 4.98 -18.86 -12.14
CA GLY A 4 4.07 -18.03 -12.93
C GLY A 4 3.38 -18.80 -14.07
N GLU A 5 4.08 -19.74 -14.71
CA GLU A 5 3.49 -20.58 -15.78
C GLU A 5 2.44 -21.53 -15.21
N VAL A 6 2.64 -22.02 -13.99
CA VAL A 6 1.66 -22.88 -13.32
C VAL A 6 0.41 -22.08 -12.93
N LEU A 7 0.57 -20.85 -12.43
CA LEU A 7 -0.57 -19.95 -12.16
C LEU A 7 -1.42 -19.70 -13.42
N VAL A 8 -0.78 -19.51 -14.58
CA VAL A 8 -1.49 -19.37 -15.87
C VAL A 8 -2.19 -20.67 -16.25
N LYS A 9 -1.50 -21.81 -16.12
CA LYS A 9 -2.06 -23.12 -16.46
C LYS A 9 -3.26 -23.50 -15.59
N GLU A 10 -3.24 -23.12 -14.31
CA GLU A 10 -4.36 -23.32 -13.37
C GLU A 10 -5.49 -22.29 -13.55
N GLY A 11 -5.34 -21.32 -14.46
CA GLY A 11 -6.34 -20.29 -14.73
C GLY A 11 -6.48 -19.24 -13.63
N LEU A 12 -5.55 -19.20 -12.66
CA LEU A 12 -5.55 -18.22 -11.58
C LEU A 12 -5.13 -16.83 -12.08
N ILE A 13 -4.30 -16.76 -13.11
CA ILE A 13 -3.89 -15.51 -13.77
C ILE A 13 -3.89 -15.67 -15.29
N THR A 14 -3.96 -14.56 -16.02
CA THR A 14 -3.80 -14.56 -17.49
C THR A 14 -2.32 -14.46 -17.88
N LYS A 15 -1.99 -14.77 -19.15
CA LYS A 15 -0.64 -14.53 -19.69
C LYS A 15 -0.24 -13.05 -19.60
N GLU A 16 -1.21 -12.16 -19.76
CA GLU A 16 -1.00 -10.72 -19.67
C GLU A 16 -0.71 -10.28 -18.23
N HIS A 17 -1.45 -10.81 -17.26
CA HIS A 17 -1.14 -10.63 -15.84
C HIS A 17 0.28 -11.10 -15.48
N LEU A 18 0.70 -12.25 -16.01
CA LEU A 18 2.06 -12.74 -15.80
C LEU A 18 3.11 -11.83 -16.45
N ARG A 19 2.87 -11.32 -17.66
CA ARG A 19 3.75 -10.36 -18.34
C ARG A 19 3.93 -9.09 -17.50
N LEU A 20 2.83 -8.48 -17.05
CA LEU A 20 2.84 -7.29 -16.19
C LEU A 20 3.61 -7.54 -14.88
N ALA A 21 3.38 -8.69 -14.24
CA ALA A 21 4.07 -9.04 -12.99
C ALA A 21 5.58 -9.24 -13.20
N LEU A 22 6.01 -9.81 -14.33
CA LEU A 22 7.43 -9.96 -14.69
C LEU A 22 8.09 -8.61 -14.98
N GLU A 23 7.42 -7.71 -15.71
CA GLU A 23 7.92 -6.36 -15.94
C GLU A 23 8.08 -5.59 -14.63
N ARG A 24 7.09 -5.70 -13.74
CA ARG A 24 7.19 -5.15 -12.39
C ARG A 24 8.33 -5.79 -11.59
N GLN A 25 8.52 -7.11 -11.68
CA GLN A 25 9.62 -7.79 -11.01
C GLN A 25 11.00 -7.29 -11.48
N VAL A 26 11.16 -6.99 -12.77
CA VAL A 26 12.41 -6.42 -13.30
C VAL A 26 12.69 -5.03 -12.72
N ILE A 27 11.64 -4.19 -12.57
CA ILE A 27 11.79 -2.81 -12.10
C ILE A 27 11.98 -2.75 -10.58
N PHE A 28 11.21 -3.53 -9.82
CA PHE A 28 11.12 -3.42 -8.37
C PHE A 28 11.85 -4.56 -7.62
N GLY A 29 12.19 -5.66 -8.31
CA GLY A 29 12.76 -6.86 -7.70
C GLY A 29 11.72 -7.78 -7.05
N GLY A 30 12.12 -8.48 -6.00
CA GLY A 30 11.27 -9.38 -5.21
C GLY A 30 10.85 -10.65 -5.95
N ARG A 31 10.01 -11.48 -5.32
CA ARG A 31 9.49 -12.70 -5.94
C ARG A 31 8.31 -12.40 -6.86
N ILE A 32 8.12 -13.26 -7.86
CA ILE A 32 6.99 -13.14 -8.81
C ILE A 32 5.64 -13.16 -8.07
N GLY A 33 5.52 -13.98 -7.02
CA GLY A 33 4.34 -14.03 -6.16
C GLY A 33 4.02 -12.70 -5.51
N THR A 34 5.03 -12.04 -4.96
CA THR A 34 4.91 -10.71 -4.34
C THR A 34 4.40 -9.68 -5.34
N ASN A 35 4.97 -9.67 -6.55
CA ASN A 35 4.54 -8.75 -7.61
C ASN A 35 3.09 -9.01 -8.06
N ILE A 36 2.64 -10.27 -8.09
CA ILE A 36 1.26 -10.64 -8.43
C ILE A 36 0.27 -10.14 -7.36
N VAL A 37 0.62 -10.32 -6.08
CA VAL A 37 -0.21 -9.85 -4.96
C VAL A 37 -0.24 -8.31 -4.91
N GLU A 38 0.91 -7.64 -5.12
CA GLU A 38 1.00 -6.17 -5.19
C GLU A 38 0.13 -5.54 -6.28
N LEU A 39 0.00 -6.22 -7.42
CA LEU A 39 -0.82 -5.77 -8.53
C LEU A 39 -2.32 -5.99 -8.28
N GLY A 40 -2.69 -6.63 -7.16
CA GLY A 40 -4.08 -7.00 -6.85
C GLY A 40 -4.63 -8.09 -7.79
N ILE A 41 -3.75 -8.82 -8.49
CA ILE A 41 -4.15 -9.89 -9.41
C ILE A 41 -4.63 -11.11 -8.63
N LEU A 42 -3.96 -11.41 -7.51
CA LEU A 42 -4.40 -12.40 -6.53
C LEU A 42 -4.35 -11.78 -5.15
N THR A 43 -5.30 -12.17 -4.29
CA THR A 43 -5.20 -11.92 -2.86
C THR A 43 -4.08 -12.75 -2.24
N GLU A 44 -3.58 -12.34 -1.07
CA GLU A 44 -2.56 -13.11 -0.37
C GLU A 44 -3.06 -14.50 0.01
N ASP A 45 -4.33 -14.64 0.40
CA ASP A 45 -4.94 -15.92 0.77
C ASP A 45 -5.03 -16.87 -0.44
N GLU A 46 -5.42 -16.36 -1.62
CA GLU A 46 -5.42 -17.15 -2.86
C GLU A 46 -4.01 -17.61 -3.24
N PHE A 47 -3.03 -16.70 -3.13
CA PHE A 47 -1.64 -17.01 -3.42
C PHE A 47 -1.05 -18.05 -2.45
N THR A 48 -1.36 -17.92 -1.17
CA THR A 48 -0.99 -18.84 -0.08
C THR A 48 -1.58 -20.24 -0.32
N LYS A 49 -2.87 -20.33 -0.64
CA LYS A 49 -3.53 -21.61 -1.00
C LYS A 49 -2.89 -22.25 -2.24
N PHE A 50 -2.54 -21.45 -3.24
CA PHE A 50 -1.82 -21.92 -4.41
C PHE A 50 -0.42 -22.45 -4.05
N LEU A 51 0.35 -21.72 -3.23
CA LEU A 51 1.70 -22.13 -2.81
C LEU A 51 1.69 -23.50 -2.13
N SER A 52 0.70 -23.79 -1.28
CA SER A 52 0.61 -25.09 -0.62
C SER A 52 0.49 -26.23 -1.63
N ARG A 53 -0.40 -26.09 -2.62
CA ARG A 53 -0.62 -27.09 -3.68
C ARG A 53 0.61 -27.23 -4.58
N TYR A 54 1.20 -26.11 -4.98
CA TYR A 54 2.36 -26.06 -5.88
C TYR A 54 3.61 -26.69 -5.23
N LEU A 55 3.87 -26.36 -3.97
CA LEU A 55 5.04 -26.86 -3.25
C LEU A 55 4.83 -28.26 -2.69
N LYS A 56 3.58 -28.69 -2.47
CA LYS A 56 3.17 -29.88 -1.72
C LYS A 56 3.67 -29.87 -0.27
N ILE A 57 3.65 -28.68 0.32
CA ILE A 57 4.09 -28.38 1.69
C ILE A 57 2.96 -27.58 2.36
N PRO A 58 2.67 -27.79 3.65
CA PRO A 58 1.70 -26.96 4.36
C PRO A 58 2.14 -25.49 4.34
N VAL A 59 1.18 -24.57 4.39
CA VAL A 59 1.47 -23.14 4.45
C VAL A 59 1.11 -22.61 5.84
N ALA A 60 1.93 -21.71 6.37
CA ALA A 60 1.63 -21.02 7.61
C ALA A 60 0.58 -19.93 7.34
N GLU A 61 -0.57 -20.04 8.00
CA GLU A 61 -1.67 -19.10 7.85
C GLU A 61 -1.31 -17.75 8.48
N PRO A 62 -1.82 -16.62 7.95
CA PRO A 62 -1.59 -15.29 8.50
C PRO A 62 -1.85 -15.17 10.01
N SER A 63 -2.90 -15.83 10.52
CA SER A 63 -3.26 -15.82 11.94
C SER A 63 -2.24 -16.51 12.83
N GLN A 64 -1.56 -17.55 12.32
CA GLN A 64 -0.52 -18.28 13.04
C GLN A 64 0.75 -17.45 13.17
N LEU A 65 1.01 -16.57 12.22
CA LEU A 65 2.17 -15.66 12.21
C LEU A 65 1.89 -14.32 12.88
N ALA A 66 0.63 -14.01 13.19
CA ALA A 66 0.25 -12.77 13.85
C ALA A 66 0.52 -12.79 15.36
N ASN A 67 0.42 -13.94 16.02
CA ASN A 67 0.51 -14.08 17.48
C ASN A 67 1.35 -15.29 17.86
N ILE A 68 2.67 -15.16 17.80
CA ILE A 68 3.65 -16.16 18.23
C ILE A 68 4.13 -15.80 19.64
N ASP A 69 4.20 -16.79 20.53
CA ASP A 69 4.72 -16.63 21.88
C ASP A 69 6.24 -16.42 21.91
N GLU A 70 6.72 -15.73 22.94
CA GLU A 70 8.14 -15.36 23.08
C GLU A 70 9.05 -16.58 23.23
N GLU A 71 8.60 -17.64 23.90
CA GLU A 71 9.38 -18.89 24.04
C GLU A 71 9.63 -19.54 22.66
N THR A 72 8.62 -19.56 21.80
CA THR A 72 8.74 -20.07 20.44
C THR A 72 9.67 -19.20 19.60
N ILE A 73 9.56 -17.87 19.66
CA ILE A 73 10.45 -16.95 18.92
C ILE A 73 11.92 -17.10 19.36
N THR A 74 12.17 -17.16 20.66
CA THR A 74 13.52 -17.25 21.22
C THR A 74 14.20 -18.60 20.97
N SER A 75 13.46 -19.61 20.49
CA SER A 75 14.04 -20.91 20.10
C SER A 75 14.99 -20.83 18.91
N ILE A 76 14.89 -19.76 18.10
CA ILE A 76 15.73 -19.52 16.93
C ILE A 76 16.37 -18.14 17.04
N SER A 77 17.67 -18.06 16.75
CA SER A 77 18.39 -16.78 16.78
C SER A 77 17.97 -15.86 15.62
N LYS A 78 18.09 -14.56 15.85
CA LYS A 78 17.80 -13.52 14.85
C LYS A 78 18.61 -13.73 13.57
N GLU A 79 19.89 -14.07 13.69
CA GLU A 79 20.82 -14.23 12.57
C GLU A 79 20.39 -15.39 11.68
N LEU A 80 19.94 -16.49 12.27
CA LEU A 80 19.50 -17.67 11.54
C LEU A 80 18.13 -17.44 10.87
N ALA A 81 17.21 -16.81 11.61
CA ALA A 81 15.92 -16.37 11.09
C ALA A 81 16.08 -15.42 9.89
N GLU A 82 17.01 -14.47 9.97
CA GLU A 82 17.31 -13.53 8.89
C GLU A 82 17.96 -14.19 7.68
N LYS A 83 18.97 -15.04 7.92
CA LYS A 83 19.72 -15.75 6.87
C LYS A 83 18.82 -16.61 6.00
N TYR A 84 17.94 -17.38 6.62
CA TYR A 84 17.04 -18.30 5.93
C TYR A 84 15.65 -17.75 5.65
N LYS A 85 15.39 -16.50 6.06
CA LYS A 85 14.06 -15.87 5.97
C LYS A 85 12.98 -16.83 6.48
N ALA A 86 13.10 -17.19 7.75
CA ALA A 86 12.25 -18.17 8.40
C ALA A 86 11.94 -17.79 9.85
N ILE A 87 10.79 -18.22 10.35
CA ILE A 87 10.32 -17.91 11.70
C ILE A 87 9.69 -19.15 12.35
N PRO A 88 10.02 -19.48 13.61
CA PRO A 88 9.27 -20.46 14.37
C PRO A 88 7.91 -19.88 14.74
N PHE A 89 6.83 -20.63 14.57
CA PHE A 89 5.48 -20.15 14.92
C PHE A 89 4.68 -21.10 15.80
N LYS A 90 5.18 -22.32 16.00
CA LYS A 90 4.58 -23.29 16.93
C LYS A 90 5.62 -24.31 17.38
N LYS A 91 5.61 -24.61 18.68
CA LYS A 91 6.39 -25.69 19.29
C LYS A 91 5.45 -26.79 19.78
N ASP A 92 5.77 -28.05 19.48
CA ASP A 92 5.01 -29.22 19.94
C ASP A 92 5.96 -30.39 20.26
N LYS A 93 6.14 -30.68 21.56
CA LYS A 93 7.07 -31.69 22.07
C LYS A 93 8.49 -31.45 21.53
N ASN A 94 8.98 -32.35 20.67
CA ASN A 94 10.29 -32.25 20.02
C ASN A 94 10.22 -31.61 18.62
N ARG A 95 9.05 -31.10 18.20
CA ARG A 95 8.86 -30.52 16.87
C ARG A 95 8.79 -29.01 16.92
N LEU A 96 9.48 -28.37 15.99
CA LEU A 96 9.42 -26.92 15.78
C LEU A 96 8.86 -26.63 14.40
N HIS A 97 7.69 -26.01 14.35
CA HIS A 97 7.03 -25.61 13.13
C HIS A 97 7.62 -24.27 12.67
N MET A 98 8.23 -24.28 11.49
CA MET A 98 8.94 -23.13 10.92
C MET A 98 8.21 -22.66 9.67
N ALA A 99 7.79 -21.40 9.65
CA ALA A 99 7.38 -20.74 8.42
C ALA A 99 8.64 -20.28 7.69
N MET A 100 8.78 -20.65 6.42
CA MET A 100 10.00 -20.43 5.65
C MET A 100 9.65 -19.85 4.28
N LEU A 101 10.47 -18.91 3.81
CA LEU A 101 10.36 -18.40 2.45
C LEU A 101 10.67 -19.48 1.41
N ASP A 102 11.68 -20.32 1.69
CA ASP A 102 12.09 -21.44 0.85
C ASP A 102 12.08 -22.76 1.65
N PRO A 103 10.92 -23.37 1.88
CA PRO A 103 10.79 -24.59 2.70
C PRO A 103 11.42 -25.85 2.06
N LYS A 104 11.89 -25.75 0.80
CA LYS A 104 12.61 -26.83 0.09
C LYS A 104 14.13 -26.71 0.23
N ASP A 105 14.62 -25.63 0.85
CA ASP A 105 16.05 -25.51 1.16
C ASP A 105 16.40 -26.42 2.34
N MET A 106 16.78 -27.65 2.01
CA MET A 106 17.15 -28.65 3.01
C MET A 106 18.36 -28.22 3.84
N LYS A 107 19.25 -27.37 3.32
CA LYS A 107 20.40 -26.87 4.10
C LYS A 107 19.92 -26.03 5.29
N GLY A 108 18.97 -25.13 5.05
CA GLY A 108 18.35 -24.34 6.10
C GLY A 108 17.63 -25.22 7.12
N VAL A 109 16.82 -26.17 6.66
CA VAL A 109 16.11 -27.12 7.54
C VAL A 109 17.07 -27.91 8.42
N ASP A 110 18.18 -28.39 7.86
CA ASP A 110 19.18 -29.17 8.60
C ASP A 110 19.97 -28.31 9.59
N GLU A 111 20.31 -27.06 9.22
CA GLU A 111 20.97 -26.11 10.12
C GLU A 111 20.06 -25.72 11.29
N PHE A 112 18.78 -25.47 11.04
CA PHE A 112 17.77 -25.26 12.10
C PHE A 112 17.68 -26.48 13.02
N ARG A 113 17.62 -27.69 12.46
CA ARG A 113 17.58 -28.93 13.26
C ARG A 113 18.81 -29.07 14.15
N PHE A 114 19.99 -28.84 13.58
CA PHE A 114 21.26 -28.96 14.29
C PHE A 114 21.40 -27.97 15.44
N ILE A 115 21.09 -26.70 15.19
CA ILE A 115 21.25 -25.62 16.18
C ILE A 115 20.18 -25.71 17.27
N SER A 116 18.92 -25.93 16.88
CA SER A 116 17.79 -25.88 17.81
C SER A 116 17.56 -27.20 18.56
N GLY A 117 18.07 -28.32 18.04
CA GLY A 117 17.82 -29.66 18.56
C GLY A 117 16.41 -30.20 18.29
N PHE A 118 15.53 -29.43 17.64
CA PHE A 118 14.16 -29.82 17.33
C PHE A 118 14.03 -30.49 15.95
N ASP A 119 13.05 -31.38 15.83
CA ASP A 119 12.56 -31.84 14.55
C ASP A 119 11.81 -30.72 13.82
N ILE A 120 12.45 -30.17 12.79
CA ILE A 120 11.90 -29.06 12.02
C ILE A 120 10.77 -29.54 11.11
N ILE A 121 9.59 -28.93 11.25
CA ILE A 121 8.46 -29.10 10.34
C ILE A 121 8.33 -27.83 9.48
N PRO A 122 8.74 -27.87 8.20
CA PRO A 122 8.73 -26.70 7.34
C PRO A 122 7.31 -26.40 6.83
N TYR A 123 6.95 -25.13 6.88
CA TYR A 123 5.75 -24.55 6.29
C TYR A 123 6.20 -23.49 5.29
N ALA A 124 5.58 -23.45 4.12
CA ALA A 124 5.73 -22.33 3.21
C ALA A 124 5.06 -21.08 3.79
N ALA A 125 5.53 -19.90 3.42
CA ALA A 125 4.83 -18.64 3.67
C ALA A 125 5.14 -17.63 2.55
N SER A 126 4.29 -16.62 2.38
CA SER A 126 4.54 -15.54 1.43
C SER A 126 5.78 -14.73 1.86
N GLU A 127 6.51 -14.18 0.89
CA GLU A 127 7.63 -13.26 1.15
C GLU A 127 7.19 -12.09 2.03
N LEU A 128 6.03 -11.53 1.71
CA LEU A 128 5.36 -10.50 2.50
C LEU A 128 5.26 -10.92 3.98
N ARG A 129 4.67 -12.08 4.27
CA ARG A 129 4.39 -12.52 5.64
C ARG A 129 5.64 -12.86 6.44
N ILE A 130 6.62 -13.48 5.80
CA ILE A 130 7.92 -13.76 6.42
C ILE A 130 8.62 -12.46 6.80
N LEU A 131 8.72 -11.51 5.86
CA LEU A 131 9.39 -10.24 6.11
C LEU A 131 8.68 -9.45 7.23
N TYR A 132 7.35 -9.43 7.25
CA TYR A 132 6.57 -8.78 8.32
C TYR A 132 6.85 -9.42 9.68
N ALA A 133 6.82 -10.75 9.76
CA ALA A 133 7.05 -11.45 11.01
C ALA A 133 8.50 -11.24 11.52
N LEU A 134 9.49 -11.24 10.62
CA LEU A 134 10.90 -10.96 10.98
C LEU A 134 11.08 -9.56 11.57
N GLU A 135 10.38 -8.56 11.03
CA GLU A 135 10.38 -7.22 11.63
C GLU A 135 9.70 -7.21 12.99
N LYS A 136 8.50 -7.78 13.07
CA LYS A 136 7.68 -7.80 14.28
C LYS A 136 8.38 -8.48 15.46
N TYR A 137 9.01 -9.63 15.22
CA TYR A 137 9.53 -10.50 16.30
C TYR A 137 11.04 -10.37 16.51
N TYR A 138 11.82 -10.06 15.48
CA TYR A 138 13.28 -9.94 15.57
C TYR A 138 13.80 -8.51 15.31
N GLY A 139 12.92 -7.55 15.00
CA GLY A 139 13.31 -6.17 14.69
C GLY A 139 14.18 -6.06 13.42
N ILE A 140 14.03 -7.01 12.49
CA ILE A 140 14.72 -6.98 11.20
C ILE A 140 13.90 -6.08 10.27
N LYS A 141 14.38 -4.86 10.05
CA LYS A 141 13.67 -3.88 9.23
C LYS A 141 13.42 -4.40 7.82
N ARG A 142 12.21 -4.21 7.32
CA ARG A 142 11.86 -4.51 5.93
C ARG A 142 12.27 -3.35 5.02
N ASP A 143 12.52 -3.67 3.75
CA ASP A 143 12.57 -2.64 2.73
C ASP A 143 11.21 -1.94 2.61
N LEU A 144 11.22 -0.63 2.35
CA LEU A 144 10.04 0.23 2.26
C LEU A 144 8.94 -0.32 1.35
N ARG A 145 9.34 -0.98 0.26
CA ARG A 145 8.45 -1.65 -0.68
C ARG A 145 7.44 -2.58 0.01
N TYR A 146 7.87 -3.31 1.04
CA TYR A 146 7.05 -4.33 1.70
C TYR A 146 6.22 -3.78 2.85
N ILE A 147 6.43 -2.52 3.26
CA ILE A 147 5.70 -1.91 4.37
C ILE A 147 4.32 -1.44 3.91
N SER A 148 4.26 -0.67 2.82
CA SER A 148 3.01 -0.09 2.29
C SER A 148 1.93 -1.11 1.93
N ILE A 149 2.31 -2.35 1.65
CA ILE A 149 1.40 -3.44 1.29
C ILE A 149 0.71 -4.01 2.52
N PHE A 150 1.43 -4.16 3.63
CA PHE A 150 0.85 -4.69 4.87
C PHE A 150 -0.14 -3.72 5.49
N ASP A 151 0.21 -2.44 5.50
CA ASP A 151 -0.69 -1.40 6.03
C ASP A 151 -1.98 -1.34 5.20
N ARG A 152 -1.90 -1.54 3.87
CA ARG A 152 -3.09 -1.70 3.02
C ARG A 152 -3.94 -2.92 3.38
N ILE A 153 -3.32 -4.06 3.67
CA ILE A 153 -4.01 -5.31 4.03
C ILE A 153 -4.64 -5.22 5.44
N GLU A 154 -4.01 -4.51 6.38
CA GLU A 154 -4.57 -4.30 7.72
C GLU A 154 -5.64 -3.19 7.76
N GLU A 155 -5.52 -2.14 6.94
CA GLU A 155 -6.52 -1.07 6.81
C GLU A 155 -7.90 -1.59 6.40
N GLU A 156 -7.98 -2.58 5.50
CA GLU A 156 -9.25 -3.23 5.13
C GLU A 156 -9.97 -3.90 6.32
N LYS A 157 -9.24 -4.19 7.41
CA LYS A 157 -9.77 -4.83 8.61
C LYS A 157 -10.09 -3.84 9.75
N GLN A 158 -9.60 -2.60 9.67
CA GLN A 158 -9.76 -1.60 10.72
C GLN A 158 -10.53 -0.36 10.23
N VAL A 159 -11.84 -0.51 10.00
CA VAL A 159 -12.75 0.64 9.93
C VAL A 159 -13.18 0.99 11.35
N VAL A 160 -12.38 1.80 12.04
CA VAL A 160 -12.76 2.39 13.34
C VAL A 160 -12.61 3.90 13.23
N VAL A 161 -13.75 4.60 13.14
CA VAL A 161 -13.81 6.06 13.28
C VAL A 161 -13.82 6.37 14.76
N THR A 162 -12.73 6.94 15.28
CA THR A 162 -12.67 7.45 16.65
C THR A 162 -13.24 8.85 16.69
N ASP A 163 -14.35 9.00 17.41
CA ASP A 163 -15.04 10.26 17.71
C ASP A 163 -14.19 11.10 18.68
N SER A 164 -13.13 11.74 18.17
CA SER A 164 -12.22 12.59 18.95
C SER A 164 -12.66 14.06 18.96
N GLU A 165 -12.38 14.79 20.04
CA GLU A 165 -12.63 16.23 20.13
C GLU A 165 -11.92 17.03 19.02
N GLU A 166 -10.77 16.55 18.53
CA GLU A 166 -10.08 17.16 17.39
C GLU A 166 -10.88 17.01 16.09
N LEU A 167 -11.44 15.82 15.84
CA LEU A 167 -12.26 15.59 14.65
C LEU A 167 -13.53 16.46 14.65
N LYS A 168 -14.13 16.71 15.83
CA LYS A 168 -15.27 17.64 15.95
C LYS A 168 -14.91 19.06 15.52
N LYS A 169 -13.73 19.57 15.92
CA LYS A 169 -13.24 20.89 15.50
C LYS A 169 -13.01 20.96 14.00
N ILE A 170 -12.43 19.91 13.40
CA ILE A 170 -12.21 19.84 11.95
C ILE A 170 -13.55 19.84 11.20
N LYS A 171 -14.54 19.05 11.66
CA LYS A 171 -15.90 19.04 11.10
C LYS A 171 -16.54 20.44 11.14
N GLN A 172 -16.41 21.15 12.26
CA GLN A 172 -16.92 22.52 12.41
C GLN A 172 -16.22 23.49 11.46
N ALA A 173 -14.90 23.37 11.28
CA ALA A 173 -14.15 24.20 10.34
C ALA A 173 -14.66 24.03 8.89
N PHE A 174 -14.86 22.79 8.43
CA PHE A 174 -15.45 22.51 7.12
C PHE A 174 -16.93 22.88 6.98
N ALA A 175 -17.69 22.99 8.07
CA ALA A 175 -19.09 23.43 8.01
C ALA A 175 -19.21 24.96 7.83
N ASN A 176 -18.23 25.71 8.35
CA ASN A 176 -18.25 27.16 8.42
C ASN A 176 -17.59 27.86 7.23
N VAL A 177 -16.94 27.12 6.33
CA VAL A 177 -16.29 27.72 5.15
C VAL A 177 -17.27 28.46 4.25
N THR A 178 -16.77 29.56 3.69
CA THR A 178 -17.50 30.44 2.78
C THR A 178 -16.86 30.49 1.39
N GLU A 179 -15.57 30.17 1.30
CA GLU A 179 -14.82 30.16 0.05
C GLU A 179 -14.08 28.84 -0.19
N LYS A 180 -13.82 28.54 -1.48
CA LYS A 180 -13.09 27.33 -1.90
C LYS A 180 -11.65 27.30 -1.36
N GLU A 181 -11.03 28.45 -1.18
CA GLU A 181 -9.65 28.57 -0.73
C GLU A 181 -9.49 28.16 0.74
N GLU A 182 -10.53 28.37 1.56
CA GLU A 182 -10.55 27.91 2.95
C GLU A 182 -10.60 26.38 3.02
N ILE A 183 -11.39 25.72 2.16
CA ILE A 183 -11.46 24.26 2.05
C ILE A 183 -10.06 23.70 1.72
N ALA A 184 -9.40 24.27 0.72
CA ALA A 184 -8.04 23.87 0.34
C ALA A 184 -7.04 24.10 1.49
N GLY A 185 -7.15 25.22 2.21
CA GLY A 185 -6.32 25.55 3.36
C GLY A 185 -6.46 24.54 4.50
N ILE A 186 -7.69 24.25 4.92
CA ILE A 186 -7.99 23.28 5.98
C ILE A 186 -7.47 21.90 5.56
N LEU A 187 -7.83 21.44 4.36
CA LEU A 187 -7.46 20.12 3.88
C LEU A 187 -5.95 19.90 3.86
N ILE A 188 -5.18 20.84 3.30
CA ILE A 188 -3.71 20.74 3.25
C ILE A 188 -3.10 20.85 4.64
N SER A 189 -3.61 21.74 5.50
CA SER A 189 -3.08 21.90 6.86
C SER A 189 -3.29 20.64 7.71
N GLU A 190 -4.47 20.03 7.62
CA GLU A 190 -4.79 18.80 8.37
C GLU A 190 -4.08 17.57 7.80
N ALA A 191 -3.98 17.46 6.47
CA ALA A 191 -3.21 16.38 5.84
C ALA A 191 -1.73 16.41 6.25
N GLN A 192 -1.11 17.60 6.29
CA GLN A 192 0.30 17.76 6.67
C GLN A 192 0.62 17.31 8.12
N LYS A 193 -0.37 17.15 8.99
CA LYS A 193 -0.15 16.61 10.34
C LYS A 193 0.25 15.13 10.31
N VAL A 194 -0.13 14.41 9.26
CA VAL A 194 0.08 12.95 9.15
C VAL A 194 0.97 12.56 7.97
N VAL A 195 1.31 13.50 7.09
CA VAL A 195 2.24 13.26 5.96
C VAL A 195 3.24 14.39 5.80
N LYS A 196 4.43 14.08 5.28
CA LYS A 196 5.47 15.09 5.00
C LYS A 196 5.09 16.00 3.84
N ARG A 197 4.44 15.44 2.82
CA ARG A 197 4.11 16.15 1.57
C ARG A 197 2.64 15.94 1.25
N ALA A 198 1.90 17.04 1.11
CA ALA A 198 0.50 17.05 0.73
C ALA A 198 0.25 18.11 -0.34
N ALA A 199 -0.49 17.77 -1.39
CA ALA A 199 -0.83 18.67 -2.48
C ALA A 199 -2.26 18.46 -2.96
N LEU A 200 -2.89 19.55 -3.36
CA LEU A 200 -4.22 19.60 -3.93
C LEU A 200 -4.11 20.03 -5.39
N PHE A 201 -4.74 19.26 -6.27
CA PHE A 201 -4.81 19.55 -7.69
C PHE A 201 -6.25 19.78 -8.12
N VAL A 202 -6.52 20.76 -8.97
CA VAL A 202 -7.86 20.97 -9.55
C VAL A 202 -7.96 20.23 -10.88
N VAL A 203 -9.10 19.58 -11.10
CA VAL A 203 -9.44 18.95 -12.37
C VAL A 203 -10.29 19.90 -13.20
N LYS A 204 -9.79 20.33 -14.37
CA LYS A 204 -10.49 21.20 -15.32
C LYS A 204 -10.45 20.62 -16.72
N GLY A 205 -11.59 20.12 -17.20
CA GLY A 205 -11.67 19.43 -18.49
C GLY A 205 -10.75 18.20 -18.47
N SER A 206 -9.74 18.19 -19.32
CA SER A 206 -8.68 17.16 -19.38
C SER A 206 -7.37 17.58 -18.69
N GLY A 207 -7.32 18.77 -18.07
CA GLY A 207 -6.14 19.28 -17.37
C GLY A 207 -6.23 19.10 -15.86
N ILE A 208 -5.08 18.89 -15.22
CA ILE A 208 -4.92 18.77 -13.78
C ILE A 208 -3.87 19.76 -13.34
N SER A 209 -4.28 20.82 -12.64
CA SER A 209 -3.37 21.91 -12.26
C SER A 209 -3.14 21.94 -10.76
N GLY A 210 -1.91 22.23 -10.35
CA GLY A 210 -1.57 22.46 -8.94
C GLY A 210 -2.37 23.61 -8.34
N TRP A 211 -2.94 23.41 -7.15
CA TRP A 211 -3.72 24.43 -6.44
C TRP A 211 -3.03 24.89 -5.17
N LYS A 212 -2.75 23.96 -4.26
CA LYS A 212 -2.20 24.27 -2.94
C LYS A 212 -1.39 23.09 -2.44
N ALA A 213 -0.27 23.35 -1.78
CA ALA A 213 0.56 22.29 -1.23
C ALA A 213 1.32 22.72 0.02
N LYS A 214 1.81 21.71 0.75
CA LYS A 214 2.81 21.84 1.79
C LYS A 214 3.80 20.70 1.69
N GLY A 215 5.09 20.99 1.92
CA GLY A 215 6.18 20.02 1.77
C GLY A 215 6.62 19.78 0.31
N LEU A 216 5.97 20.44 -0.65
CA LEU A 216 6.37 20.50 -2.06
C LEU A 216 5.85 21.79 -2.72
N THR A 217 6.29 22.05 -3.95
CA THR A 217 5.86 23.18 -4.79
C THR A 217 4.93 22.67 -5.89
N VAL A 218 3.79 23.33 -6.07
CA VAL A 218 2.80 22.97 -7.11
C VAL A 218 2.42 24.14 -8.02
N GLU A 219 2.94 25.35 -7.76
CA GLU A 219 2.73 26.49 -8.64
C GLU A 219 3.29 26.21 -10.04
N GLY A 220 2.48 26.49 -11.07
CA GLY A 220 2.86 26.26 -12.46
C GLY A 220 2.82 24.80 -12.92
N VAL A 221 2.45 23.85 -12.05
CA VAL A 221 2.27 22.45 -12.42
C VAL A 221 0.97 22.30 -13.20
N ASP A 222 1.08 21.87 -14.46
CA ASP A 222 -0.04 21.47 -15.31
C ASP A 222 0.23 20.06 -15.86
N ILE A 223 -0.59 19.12 -15.41
CA ILE A 223 -0.51 17.71 -15.77
C ILE A 223 -1.68 17.42 -16.71
N SER A 224 -1.38 17.04 -17.95
CA SER A 224 -2.41 16.55 -18.84
C SER A 224 -2.94 15.20 -18.35
N ALA A 225 -4.26 14.99 -18.38
CA ALA A 225 -4.86 13.70 -18.07
C ALA A 225 -4.40 12.59 -19.04
N LEU A 226 -3.94 12.98 -20.24
CA LEU A 226 -3.31 12.10 -21.22
C LEU A 226 -1.87 12.57 -21.42
N SER A 227 -0.88 11.76 -21.02
CA SER A 227 0.51 12.08 -21.30
C SER A 227 0.82 11.93 -22.79
N SER A 228 1.88 12.58 -23.24
CA SER A 228 2.49 12.29 -24.54
C SER A 228 2.73 10.77 -24.65
N GLY A 229 2.16 10.15 -25.69
CA GLY A 229 2.29 8.69 -25.93
C GLY A 229 1.19 7.79 -25.36
N GLY A 230 0.12 8.33 -24.77
CA GLY A 230 -1.07 7.55 -24.38
C GLY A 230 -0.93 6.70 -23.11
N ALA A 231 0.12 6.92 -22.32
CA ALA A 231 0.29 6.27 -21.03
C ALA A 231 -0.61 6.93 -19.95
N SER A 232 -1.28 6.13 -19.15
CA SER A 232 -2.11 6.63 -18.03
C SER A 232 -1.22 7.06 -16.86
N SER A 233 -1.48 8.23 -16.29
CA SER A 233 -0.87 8.69 -15.05
C SER A 233 -1.61 8.14 -13.83
N ILE A 234 -0.98 8.17 -12.64
CA ILE A 234 -1.66 7.85 -11.37
C ILE A 234 -2.93 8.70 -11.21
N PHE A 235 -2.86 9.98 -11.59
CA PHE A 235 -3.99 10.90 -11.49
C PHE A 235 -5.11 10.51 -12.45
N ASN A 236 -4.79 10.17 -13.70
CA ASN A 236 -5.78 9.71 -14.66
C ASN A 236 -6.43 8.38 -14.23
N ASP A 237 -5.64 7.44 -13.72
CA ASP A 237 -6.13 6.18 -13.18
C ASP A 237 -7.15 6.39 -12.06
N VAL A 238 -6.86 7.30 -11.12
CA VAL A 238 -7.78 7.67 -10.04
C VAL A 238 -9.07 8.28 -10.59
N LEU A 239 -8.98 9.18 -11.58
CA LEU A 239 -10.15 9.83 -12.19
C LEU A 239 -11.03 8.83 -12.96
N VAL A 240 -10.44 7.92 -13.72
CA VAL A 240 -11.15 6.92 -14.52
C VAL A 240 -11.78 5.85 -13.62
N LYS A 241 -11.04 5.35 -12.63
CA LYS A 241 -11.52 4.30 -11.72
C LYS A 241 -12.44 4.83 -10.63
N LYS A 242 -12.48 6.15 -10.41
CA LYS A 242 -13.20 6.81 -9.30
C LYS A 242 -12.84 6.21 -7.93
N ALA A 243 -11.60 5.76 -7.77
CA ALA A 243 -11.09 5.13 -6.57
C ALA A 243 -9.74 5.72 -6.22
N TYR A 244 -9.40 5.77 -4.93
CA TYR A 244 -8.08 6.24 -4.53
C TYR A 244 -6.99 5.29 -5.01
N TYR A 245 -5.80 5.83 -5.23
CA TYR A 245 -4.58 5.08 -5.50
C TYR A 245 -3.70 5.12 -4.25
N ARG A 246 -3.20 3.96 -3.82
CA ARG A 246 -2.10 3.87 -2.84
C ARG A 246 -0.99 2.97 -3.38
N GLY A 247 0.22 3.48 -3.42
CA GLY A 247 1.38 2.73 -3.88
C GLY A 247 2.52 3.60 -4.42
N PRO A 248 3.54 2.97 -5.03
CA PRO A 248 4.74 3.66 -5.50
C PRO A 248 4.50 4.50 -6.75
N VAL A 249 5.11 5.68 -6.82
CA VAL A 249 5.14 6.49 -8.04
C VAL A 249 6.12 5.89 -9.04
N LEU A 250 5.58 5.16 -10.02
CA LEU A 250 6.36 4.44 -11.03
C LEU A 250 6.96 5.41 -12.07
N LYS A 251 8.21 5.17 -12.50
CA LYS A 251 8.84 5.86 -13.64
C LYS A 251 8.19 5.43 -14.96
N THR A 252 7.12 6.12 -15.33
CA THR A 252 6.41 5.91 -16.59
C THR A 252 6.24 7.24 -17.30
N PRO A 253 6.06 7.26 -18.64
CA PRO A 253 5.76 8.49 -19.37
C PRO A 253 4.53 9.25 -18.80
N GLY A 254 3.55 8.51 -18.27
CA GLY A 254 2.37 9.07 -17.61
C GLY A 254 2.67 9.88 -16.35
N ASN A 255 3.73 9.54 -15.63
CA ASN A 255 4.07 10.15 -14.34
C ASN A 255 5.22 11.15 -14.40
N GLU A 256 5.75 11.49 -15.58
CA GLU A 256 6.95 12.34 -15.69
C GLU A 256 6.79 13.69 -14.99
N GLU A 257 5.68 14.40 -15.22
CA GLU A 257 5.43 15.70 -14.58
C GLU A 257 5.26 15.57 -13.06
N LEU A 258 4.56 14.52 -12.61
CA LEU A 258 4.45 14.20 -11.18
C LEU A 258 5.83 13.95 -10.57
N ILE A 259 6.68 13.15 -11.20
CA ILE A 259 8.03 12.83 -10.71
C ILE A 259 8.94 14.06 -10.67
N LYS A 260 8.86 14.94 -11.67
CA LYS A 260 9.59 16.22 -11.70
C LYS A 260 9.23 17.08 -10.48
N MET A 261 7.93 17.24 -10.23
CA MET A 261 7.43 17.98 -9.08
C MET A 261 7.87 17.36 -7.75
N LEU A 262 7.88 16.02 -7.65
CA LEU A 262 8.26 15.30 -6.44
C LEU A 262 9.77 15.24 -6.19
N SER A 263 10.61 15.62 -7.16
CA SER A 263 12.07 15.43 -7.12
C SER A 263 12.46 13.99 -6.76
N GLY A 264 11.70 12.99 -7.22
CA GLY A 264 11.91 11.59 -6.86
C GLY A 264 10.70 10.70 -7.08
N THR A 265 10.85 9.42 -6.71
CA THR A 265 9.81 8.38 -6.86
C THR A 265 9.45 7.77 -5.51
N PRO A 266 8.47 8.35 -4.79
CA PRO A 266 7.96 7.80 -3.54
C PRO A 266 7.58 6.32 -3.66
N GLN A 267 7.93 5.53 -2.64
CA GLN A 267 7.58 4.11 -2.60
C GLN A 267 6.17 3.87 -2.05
N ASP A 268 5.62 4.84 -1.32
CA ASP A 268 4.22 4.87 -0.90
C ASP A 268 3.69 6.29 -1.08
N SER A 269 2.70 6.43 -1.94
CA SER A 269 1.98 7.67 -2.21
C SER A 269 0.50 7.37 -2.25
N LEU A 270 -0.31 8.35 -1.87
CA LEU A 270 -1.75 8.27 -1.85
C LEU A 270 -2.31 9.37 -2.74
N THR A 271 -3.26 9.03 -3.60
CA THR A 271 -4.04 10.00 -4.37
C THR A 271 -5.52 9.69 -4.20
N ILE A 272 -6.29 10.61 -3.62
CA ILE A 272 -7.72 10.47 -3.37
C ILE A 272 -8.50 11.48 -4.23
N PRO A 273 -9.54 11.06 -4.97
CA PRO A 273 -10.38 11.99 -5.69
C PRO A 273 -11.35 12.72 -4.75
N ILE A 274 -11.41 14.05 -4.87
CA ILE A 274 -12.44 14.87 -4.23
C ILE A 274 -13.56 15.03 -5.25
N SER A 275 -14.71 14.42 -4.95
CA SER A 275 -15.83 14.32 -5.88
C SER A 275 -17.01 15.12 -5.39
N ILE A 276 -17.66 15.83 -6.31
CA ILE A 276 -18.97 16.44 -6.08
C ILE A 276 -19.95 15.61 -6.88
N ARG A 277 -20.84 14.91 -6.18
CA ARG A 277 -21.67 13.84 -6.77
C ARG A 277 -20.75 12.83 -7.47
N GLU A 278 -20.95 12.61 -8.77
CA GLU A 278 -20.21 11.64 -9.58
C GLU A 278 -18.96 12.20 -10.27
N ARG A 279 -18.64 13.49 -10.08
CA ARG A 279 -17.56 14.17 -10.80
C ARG A 279 -16.44 14.56 -9.85
N ALA A 280 -15.24 14.01 -10.09
CA ALA A 280 -14.02 14.47 -9.45
C ALA A 280 -13.70 15.90 -9.89
N VAL A 281 -13.57 16.81 -8.92
CA VAL A 281 -13.26 18.23 -9.13
C VAL A 281 -11.85 18.58 -8.69
N ALA A 282 -11.26 17.76 -7.81
CA ALA A 282 -9.90 17.91 -7.33
C ALA A 282 -9.32 16.55 -6.93
N LEU A 283 -8.00 16.50 -6.75
CA LEU A 283 -7.27 15.34 -6.25
C LEU A 283 -6.43 15.76 -5.04
N LEU A 284 -6.52 15.03 -3.93
CA LEU A 284 -5.58 15.13 -2.82
C LEU A 284 -4.45 14.12 -3.05
N TYR A 285 -3.23 14.61 -3.15
CA TYR A 285 -1.99 13.84 -3.18
C TYR A 285 -1.28 13.90 -1.83
N ALA A 286 -0.70 12.77 -1.38
CA ALA A 286 0.06 12.69 -0.15
C ALA A 286 1.19 11.64 -0.21
N ASP A 287 2.36 11.93 0.39
CA ASP A 287 3.46 10.98 0.59
C ASP A 287 4.43 11.39 1.72
N ASN A 288 5.37 10.49 2.08
CA ASN A 288 6.43 10.72 3.08
C ASN A 288 7.86 10.79 2.49
N GLY A 289 7.97 11.10 1.20
CA GLY A 289 9.23 11.18 0.47
C GLY A 289 9.60 9.86 -0.23
N VAL A 290 10.87 9.72 -0.60
CA VAL A 290 11.39 8.51 -1.27
C VAL A 290 11.75 7.41 -0.26
N GLY A 291 12.09 7.80 0.97
CA GLY A 291 12.69 6.94 1.98
C GLY A 291 11.76 6.47 3.10
N GLU A 292 10.47 6.80 3.06
CA GLU A 292 9.49 6.44 4.08
C GLU A 292 8.15 6.10 3.44
N VAL A 293 7.38 5.23 4.11
CA VAL A 293 6.01 4.90 3.71
C VAL A 293 4.99 5.77 4.42
N LEU A 294 3.73 5.72 3.98
CA LEU A 294 2.64 6.36 4.72
C LEU A 294 2.32 5.51 5.95
N ASP A 295 2.46 6.10 7.13
CA ASP A 295 1.89 5.51 8.35
C ASP A 295 0.37 5.35 8.18
N ALA A 296 -0.24 4.36 8.81
CA ALA A 296 -1.61 3.82 8.65
C ALA A 296 -2.82 4.79 8.78
N ASN A 297 -2.68 6.06 8.43
CA ASN A 297 -3.65 7.14 8.55
C ASN A 297 -4.38 7.45 7.23
N VAL A 298 -4.44 6.52 6.28
CA VAL A 298 -5.21 6.69 5.04
C VAL A 298 -6.69 6.96 5.34
N ASN A 299 -7.24 6.30 6.36
CA ASN A 299 -8.61 6.52 6.83
C ASN A 299 -8.86 7.96 7.31
N TYR A 300 -7.87 8.58 7.95
CA TYR A 300 -7.96 9.98 8.35
C TYR A 300 -7.99 10.89 7.12
N LEU A 301 -7.10 10.69 6.15
CA LEU A 301 -7.08 11.46 4.91
C LEU A 301 -8.37 11.29 4.09
N ASN A 302 -8.93 10.07 4.02
CA ASN A 302 -10.24 9.81 3.41
C ASN A 302 -11.36 10.58 4.13
N THR A 303 -11.33 10.63 5.46
CA THR A 303 -12.30 11.41 6.24
C THR A 303 -12.20 12.90 5.90
N LEU A 304 -10.99 13.46 5.82
CA LEU A 304 -10.79 14.85 5.43
C LEU A 304 -11.31 15.13 4.01
N VAL A 305 -11.06 14.23 3.05
CA VAL A 305 -11.56 14.35 1.67
C VAL A 305 -13.09 14.28 1.62
N SER A 306 -13.73 13.45 2.44
CA SER A 306 -15.19 13.40 2.55
C SER A 306 -15.76 14.73 3.06
N LEU A 307 -15.16 15.31 4.12
CA LEU A 307 -15.53 16.62 4.64
C LEU A 307 -15.36 17.73 3.59
N ALA A 308 -14.23 17.74 2.88
CA ALA A 308 -13.97 18.69 1.81
C ALA A 308 -14.99 18.57 0.66
N SER A 309 -15.35 17.33 0.28
CA SER A 309 -16.34 17.07 -0.77
C SER A 309 -17.72 17.63 -0.40
N MET A 310 -18.17 17.40 0.84
CA MET A 310 -19.42 17.97 1.35
C MET A 310 -19.38 19.50 1.41
N ALA A 311 -18.26 20.09 1.86
CA ALA A 311 -18.09 21.53 1.91
C ALA A 311 -18.15 22.18 0.51
N PHE A 312 -17.51 21.56 -0.49
CA PHE A 312 -17.61 22.03 -1.88
C PHE A 312 -19.05 21.98 -2.41
N GLU A 313 -19.79 20.91 -2.10
CA GLU A 313 -21.19 20.78 -2.51
C GLU A 313 -22.06 21.87 -1.89
N ILE A 314 -21.89 22.14 -0.59
CA ILE A 314 -22.59 23.23 0.11
C ILE A 314 -22.31 24.58 -0.54
N LEU A 315 -21.05 24.91 -0.85
CA LEU A 315 -20.70 26.19 -1.48
C LEU A 315 -21.35 26.34 -2.86
N ILE A 316 -21.38 25.28 -3.66
CA ILE A 316 -22.03 25.30 -4.98
C ILE A 316 -23.53 25.52 -4.84
N LEU A 317 -24.19 24.85 -3.89
CA LEU A 317 -25.62 24.99 -3.66
C LEU A 317 -25.96 26.41 -3.16
N ARG A 318 -25.20 26.95 -2.21
CA ARG A 318 -25.38 28.35 -1.73
C ARG A 318 -25.29 29.34 -2.89
N LYS A 319 -24.26 29.20 -3.75
CA LYS A 319 -24.11 30.07 -4.92
C LYS A 319 -25.30 29.98 -5.87
N LYS A 320 -25.76 28.76 -6.20
CA LYS A 320 -26.94 28.56 -7.05
C LYS A 320 -28.20 29.21 -6.50
N ILE A 321 -28.42 29.15 -5.19
CA ILE A 321 -29.57 29.78 -4.54
C ILE A 321 -29.49 31.30 -4.64
N MET A 322 -28.29 31.89 -4.49
CA MET A 322 -28.08 33.34 -4.60
C MET A 322 -28.22 33.87 -6.04
N ASP A 323 -27.95 33.03 -7.04
CA ASP A 323 -28.05 33.37 -8.45
C ASP A 323 -29.49 33.21 -9.03
N MET A 324 -30.45 32.69 -8.24
CA MET A 324 -31.87 32.52 -8.60
C MET A 324 -32.70 33.77 -8.29
#